data_AF-A0A1Q2CMN9-F1
#
_entry.id   AF-A0A1Q2CMN9-F1
#
_cell.length_a   1.000
_cell.length_b   1.000
_cell.length_c   1.000
_cell.angle_alpha   90.00
_cell.angle_beta   90.00
_cell.angle_gamma   90.00
#
_symmetry.space_group_name_H-M   'P 1'
#
loop_
_entity.id
_entity.type
_entity.pdbx_description
1 polymer ?
#
loop_
_entity_poly.entity_id
_entity_poly.type
_entity_poly.pdbx_seq_one_letter_code
_entity_poly.pdbx_strand_id
1 'polypeptide(L)'
;MKFHGRALLCVLTTAIAGAGCSGPAPATNPYAEDFRQAKEFATSDFERAVLEDGEITRAEYEEAMQRYVSCIRDGGGNVELKDQSGYYVYQVSGDIDAYDRMSDGCARGTTALIEPLYVDVLMNPDKLDPDEALARCFVAAGLVKAPFGAQDLRDLMTAAGADGDSSGTPVDPAAQELVNSEKSIKCMENPSSMGKEE
;
A
#
# COMPACT_ATOMS: atom_id res chain seq x y z
N MET A 1 15.17 -32.59 79.78
CA MET A 1 15.85 -31.29 79.56
C MET A 1 14.89 -30.39 78.79
N LYS A 2 14.59 -29.20 79.34
CA LYS A 2 13.78 -28.11 78.73
C LYS A 2 14.50 -27.62 77.45
N PHE A 3 13.83 -27.17 76.39
CA PHE A 3 13.27 -25.81 76.26
C PHE A 3 12.04 -25.75 75.34
N HIS A 4 11.19 -24.78 75.67
CA HIS A 4 9.91 -24.42 75.06
C HIS A 4 10.11 -23.40 73.93
N GLY A 5 9.17 -23.34 72.98
CA GLY A 5 8.96 -22.19 72.09
C GLY A 5 7.71 -22.35 71.22
N ARG A 6 6.64 -21.62 71.56
CA ARG A 6 5.33 -21.59 70.87
C ARG A 6 5.31 -20.55 69.73
N ALA A 7 4.31 -20.72 68.85
CA ALA A 7 3.57 -19.71 68.05
C ALA A 7 3.75 -19.87 66.52
N LEU A 8 2.72 -20.33 65.80
CA LEU A 8 1.62 -19.56 65.18
C LEU A 8 2.06 -18.72 63.97
N LEU A 9 1.67 -19.10 62.75
CA LEU A 9 0.69 -18.37 61.92
C LEU A 9 0.50 -19.03 60.55
N CYS A 10 -0.76 -19.29 60.19
CA CYS A 10 -1.21 -19.48 58.81
C CYS A 10 -0.89 -18.22 57.99
N VAL A 11 -0.27 -18.39 56.82
CA VAL A 11 -0.33 -17.39 55.75
C VAL A 11 -0.80 -18.08 54.49
N LEU A 12 -1.98 -17.64 54.02
CA LEU A 12 -2.60 -18.00 52.76
C LEU A 12 -1.63 -17.77 51.60
N THR A 13 -1.34 -18.80 50.81
CA THR A 13 -0.77 -18.63 49.48
C THR A 13 -1.88 -18.30 48.49
N THR A 14 -1.93 -17.02 48.13
CA THR A 14 -2.79 -16.38 47.14
C THR A 14 -2.68 -17.07 45.77
N ALA A 15 -3.82 -17.51 45.22
CA ALA A 15 -3.92 -17.91 43.83
C ALA A 15 -3.75 -16.65 42.94
N ILE A 16 -2.66 -16.60 42.17
CA ILE A 16 -2.46 -15.57 41.15
C ILE A 16 -3.32 -15.96 39.95
N ALA A 17 -4.44 -15.25 39.78
CA ALA A 17 -5.20 -15.26 38.54
C ALA A 17 -4.28 -14.75 37.43
N GLY A 18 -4.00 -15.62 36.44
CA GLY A 18 -3.34 -15.22 35.22
C GLY A 18 -4.24 -14.22 34.49
N ALA A 19 -3.89 -12.95 34.58
CA ALA A 19 -4.39 -11.93 33.67
C ALA A 19 -3.91 -12.32 32.28
N GLY A 20 -4.81 -12.88 31.47
CA GLY A 20 -4.59 -12.98 30.04
C GLY A 20 -4.44 -11.57 29.51
N CYS A 21 -3.22 -11.18 29.16
CA CYS A 21 -3.00 -10.05 28.27
C CYS A 21 -3.65 -10.41 26.94
N SER A 22 -4.91 -10.03 26.76
CA SER A 22 -5.47 -9.81 25.43
C SER A 22 -4.73 -8.60 24.86
N GLY A 23 -3.54 -8.83 24.30
CA GLY A 23 -2.94 -7.88 23.39
C GLY A 23 -3.92 -7.61 22.25
N PRO A 24 -3.84 -6.44 21.58
CA PRO A 24 -4.57 -6.23 20.34
C PRO A 24 -4.31 -7.44 19.43
N ALA A 25 -5.37 -8.02 18.86
CA ALA A 25 -5.19 -9.01 17.81
C ALA A 25 -4.21 -8.42 16.78
N PRO A 26 -3.22 -9.18 16.28
CA PRO A 26 -2.34 -8.67 15.24
C PRO A 26 -3.22 -8.09 14.13
N ALA A 27 -2.92 -6.87 13.71
CA ALA A 27 -3.66 -6.23 12.63
C ALA A 27 -3.67 -7.19 11.45
N THR A 28 -4.85 -7.66 11.06
CA THR A 28 -5.00 -8.52 9.89
C THR A 28 -4.45 -7.77 8.70
N ASN A 29 -3.51 -8.38 7.95
CA ASN A 29 -2.99 -7.81 6.71
C ASN A 29 -4.18 -7.42 5.80
N PRO A 30 -4.41 -6.11 5.51
CA PRO A 30 -5.54 -5.66 4.70
C PRO A 30 -5.56 -6.26 3.28
N TYR A 31 -4.39 -6.70 2.79
CA TYR A 31 -4.18 -7.29 1.48
C TYR A 31 -4.19 -8.83 1.47
N ALA A 32 -4.49 -9.49 2.59
CA ALA A 32 -4.40 -10.97 2.69
C ALA A 32 -5.20 -11.72 1.61
N GLU A 33 -6.34 -11.17 1.18
CA GLU A 33 -7.13 -11.71 0.08
C GLU A 33 -6.42 -11.59 -1.27
N ASP A 34 -5.83 -10.42 -1.55
CA ASP A 34 -5.16 -10.14 -2.82
C ASP A 34 -3.91 -11.01 -2.96
N PHE A 35 -3.16 -11.20 -1.87
CA PHE A 35 -2.03 -12.13 -1.82
C PHE A 35 -2.45 -13.57 -2.14
N ARG A 36 -3.55 -14.04 -1.52
CA ARG A 36 -4.07 -15.39 -1.80
C ARG A 36 -4.47 -15.52 -3.27
N GLN A 37 -5.19 -14.54 -3.79
CA GLN A 37 -5.63 -14.54 -5.19
C GLN A 37 -4.44 -14.49 -6.16
N ALA A 38 -3.46 -13.62 -5.91
CA ALA A 38 -2.24 -13.55 -6.72
C ALA A 38 -1.49 -14.88 -6.73
N LYS A 39 -1.38 -15.55 -5.57
CA LYS A 39 -0.76 -16.88 -5.47
C LYS A 39 -1.52 -17.93 -6.28
N GLU A 40 -2.85 -17.89 -6.29
CA GLU A 40 -3.67 -18.79 -7.11
C GLU A 40 -3.48 -18.56 -8.62
N PHE A 41 -3.24 -17.31 -9.04
CA PHE A 41 -2.97 -16.95 -10.43
C PHE A 41 -1.50 -17.08 -10.85
N ALA A 42 -0.59 -17.31 -9.91
CA ALA A 42 0.84 -17.40 -10.16
C ALA A 42 1.16 -18.46 -11.23
N THR A 43 1.93 -18.05 -12.22
CA THR A 43 2.30 -18.86 -13.39
C THR A 43 3.71 -19.43 -13.28
N SER A 44 4.53 -18.93 -12.36
CA SER A 44 5.88 -19.44 -12.09
C SER A 44 6.07 -19.88 -10.63
N ASP A 45 7.07 -20.72 -10.38
CA ASP A 45 7.48 -21.08 -9.01
C ASP A 45 8.05 -19.88 -8.26
N PHE A 46 8.64 -18.92 -9.00
CA PHE A 46 9.13 -17.67 -8.44
C PHE A 46 7.98 -16.81 -7.89
N GLU A 47 6.92 -16.57 -8.68
CA GLU A 47 5.73 -15.84 -8.22
C GLU A 47 5.09 -16.53 -7.00
N ARG A 48 4.96 -17.87 -7.04
CA ARG A 48 4.41 -18.62 -5.90
C ARG A 48 5.24 -18.46 -4.63
N ALA A 49 6.57 -18.46 -4.74
CA ALA A 49 7.46 -18.29 -3.60
C ALA A 49 7.37 -16.89 -2.99
N VAL A 50 7.39 -15.85 -3.84
CA VAL A 50 7.27 -14.45 -3.39
C VAL A 50 5.92 -14.16 -2.73
N LEU A 51 4.85 -14.83 -3.16
CA LEU A 51 3.50 -14.58 -2.65
C LEU A 51 3.12 -15.50 -1.47
N GLU A 52 4.03 -16.37 -1.02
CA GLU A 52 3.71 -17.47 -0.09
C GLU A 52 3.33 -16.98 1.31
N ASP A 53 4.05 -15.99 1.83
CA ASP A 53 3.92 -15.52 3.22
C ASP A 53 2.98 -14.31 3.37
N GLY A 54 2.45 -13.80 2.25
CA GLY A 54 1.53 -12.67 2.25
C GLY A 54 2.22 -11.32 2.40
N GLU A 55 3.52 -11.23 2.12
CA GLU A 55 4.30 -10.00 2.08
C GLU A 55 5.21 -10.00 0.83
N ILE A 56 5.39 -8.86 0.16
CA ILE A 56 6.42 -8.72 -0.88
C ILE A 56 7.49 -7.82 -0.32
N THR A 57 8.65 -8.37 -0.01
CA THR A 57 9.79 -7.58 0.44
C THR A 57 10.38 -6.77 -0.72
N ARG A 58 11.11 -5.70 -0.39
CA ARG A 58 11.84 -4.91 -1.39
C ARG A 58 12.81 -5.78 -2.22
N ALA A 59 13.45 -6.77 -1.60
CA ALA A 59 14.39 -7.66 -2.28
C ALA A 59 13.68 -8.57 -3.31
N GLU A 60 12.51 -9.11 -2.96
CA GLU A 60 11.71 -9.93 -3.88
C GLU A 60 11.14 -9.10 -5.04
N TYR A 61 10.70 -7.88 -4.75
CA TYR A 61 10.33 -6.92 -5.80
C TYR A 61 11.51 -6.64 -6.73
N GLU A 62 12.69 -6.30 -6.20
CA GLU A 62 13.88 -6.06 -7.02
C GLU A 62 14.29 -7.28 -7.85
N GLU A 63 14.16 -8.49 -7.31
CA GLU A 63 14.42 -9.73 -8.05
C GLU A 63 13.42 -9.92 -9.20
N ALA A 64 12.13 -9.68 -8.97
CA ALA A 64 11.10 -9.76 -10.01
C ALA A 64 11.42 -8.79 -11.16
N MET A 65 11.79 -7.56 -10.82
CA MET A 65 12.13 -6.51 -11.77
C MET A 65 13.40 -6.85 -12.55
N GLN A 66 14.43 -7.40 -11.90
CA GLN A 66 15.66 -7.84 -12.57
C GLN A 66 15.39 -9.01 -13.54
N ARG A 67 14.52 -9.95 -13.17
CA ARG A 67 14.09 -11.06 -14.05
C ARG A 67 13.38 -10.53 -15.30
N TYR A 68 12.47 -9.56 -15.13
CA TYR A 68 11.82 -8.87 -16.23
C TYR A 68 12.82 -8.18 -17.16
N VAL A 69 13.71 -7.33 -16.62
CA VAL A 69 14.73 -6.61 -17.40
C VAL A 69 15.64 -7.57 -18.18
N SER A 70 16.07 -8.67 -17.54
CA SER A 70 16.89 -9.68 -18.23
C SER A 70 16.14 -10.31 -19.41
N CYS A 71 14.87 -10.66 -19.24
CA CYS A 71 14.05 -11.21 -20.33
C CYS A 71 13.90 -10.22 -21.49
N ILE A 72 13.65 -8.94 -21.21
CA ILE A 72 13.58 -7.89 -22.23
C ILE A 72 14.89 -7.81 -23.01
N ARG A 73 16.03 -7.74 -22.30
CA ARG A 73 17.36 -7.67 -22.92
C ARG A 73 17.65 -8.88 -23.79
N ASP A 74 17.33 -10.07 -23.32
CA ASP A 74 17.59 -11.32 -24.04
C ASP A 74 16.73 -11.43 -25.32
N GLY A 75 15.57 -10.76 -25.34
CA GLY A 75 14.73 -10.58 -26.52
C GLY A 75 15.18 -9.47 -27.48
N GLY A 76 16.20 -8.69 -27.11
CA GLY A 76 16.72 -7.57 -27.91
C GLY A 76 16.09 -6.20 -27.63
N GLY A 77 15.19 -6.11 -26.64
CA GLY A 77 14.68 -4.84 -26.13
C GLY A 77 15.65 -4.19 -25.14
N ASN A 78 15.39 -2.93 -24.77
CA ASN A 78 16.14 -2.26 -23.71
C ASN A 78 15.21 -1.47 -22.80
N VAL A 79 15.36 -1.69 -21.49
CA VAL A 79 14.59 -1.01 -20.46
C VAL A 79 15.48 -0.71 -19.26
N GLU A 80 15.44 0.53 -18.79
CA GLU A 80 16.07 0.95 -17.54
C GLU A 80 15.01 1.13 -16.46
N LEU A 81 15.36 0.79 -15.22
CA LEU A 81 14.51 1.03 -14.06
C LEU A 81 14.97 2.31 -13.35
N LYS A 82 14.04 3.22 -13.09
CA LYS A 82 14.29 4.41 -12.26
C LYS A 82 13.49 4.30 -10.96
N ASP A 83 14.17 4.34 -9.83
CA ASP A 83 13.48 4.32 -8.54
C ASP A 83 12.73 5.63 -8.35
N GLN A 84 11.47 5.51 -7.94
CA GLN A 84 10.57 6.61 -7.63
C GLN A 84 9.90 6.28 -6.29
N SER A 85 10.52 6.73 -5.20
CA SER A 85 9.97 6.59 -3.84
C SER A 85 9.68 5.14 -3.44
N GLY A 86 10.55 4.20 -3.81
CA GLY A 86 10.45 2.81 -3.35
C GLY A 86 9.77 1.83 -4.33
N TYR A 87 9.31 2.29 -5.49
CA TYR A 87 8.97 1.44 -6.65
C TYR A 87 9.70 1.93 -7.90
N TYR A 88 9.68 1.15 -8.99
CA TYR A 88 10.37 1.51 -10.23
C TYR A 88 9.42 2.05 -11.30
N VAL A 89 9.92 2.99 -12.09
CA VAL A 89 9.34 3.39 -13.37
C VAL A 89 10.26 2.94 -14.50
N TYR A 90 9.65 2.42 -15.56
CA TYR A 90 10.35 1.92 -16.74
C TYR A 90 10.74 3.06 -17.69
N GLN A 91 12.00 3.07 -18.12
CA GLN A 91 12.49 3.90 -19.22
C GLN A 91 12.90 3.01 -20.39
N VAL A 92 12.03 2.92 -21.39
CA VAL A 92 12.24 2.11 -22.59
C VAL A 92 13.09 2.90 -23.59
N SER A 93 14.04 2.22 -24.25
CA SER A 93 14.87 2.83 -25.29
C SER A 93 15.25 1.81 -26.36
N GLY A 94 15.79 2.29 -27.49
CA GLY A 94 16.16 1.42 -28.61
C GLY A 94 14.96 1.02 -29.46
N ASP A 95 14.87 -0.27 -29.81
CA ASP A 95 13.78 -0.83 -30.61
C ASP A 95 12.52 -1.03 -29.74
N ILE A 96 11.60 -0.07 -29.84
CA ILE A 96 10.33 -0.06 -29.10
C ILE A 96 9.43 -1.21 -29.56
N ASP A 97 9.41 -1.52 -30.87
CA ASP A 97 8.58 -2.62 -31.38
C ASP A 97 9.07 -3.97 -30.84
N ALA A 98 10.39 -4.12 -30.64
CA ALA A 98 10.94 -5.28 -29.94
C ALA A 98 10.40 -5.33 -28.51
N TYR A 99 10.57 -4.27 -27.72
CA TYR A 99 10.05 -4.19 -26.35
C TYR A 99 8.56 -4.54 -26.26
N ASP A 100 7.71 -3.96 -27.11
CA ASP A 100 6.27 -4.17 -27.07
C ASP A 100 5.90 -5.65 -27.31
N ARG A 101 6.61 -6.34 -28.21
CA ARG A 101 6.36 -7.76 -28.50
C ARG A 101 6.72 -8.70 -27.35
N MET A 102 7.61 -8.29 -26.46
CA MET A 102 8.15 -9.15 -25.39
C MET A 102 7.64 -8.77 -24.00
N SER A 103 7.21 -7.52 -23.78
CA SER A 103 6.88 -7.00 -22.45
C SER A 103 5.89 -7.89 -21.70
N ASP A 104 4.74 -8.20 -22.30
CA ASP A 104 3.74 -9.08 -21.69
C ASP A 104 4.28 -10.50 -21.42
N GLY A 105 5.14 -11.00 -22.32
CA GLY A 105 5.77 -12.31 -22.18
C GLY A 105 6.76 -12.37 -21.02
N CYS A 106 7.54 -11.31 -20.85
CA CYS A 106 8.51 -11.18 -19.77
C CYS A 106 7.84 -10.91 -18.42
N ALA A 107 6.74 -10.16 -18.40
CA ALA A 107 6.00 -9.86 -17.17
C ALA A 107 5.30 -11.09 -16.58
N ARG A 108 4.78 -11.99 -17.42
CA ARG A 108 4.18 -13.25 -16.95
C ARG A 108 5.21 -14.11 -16.24
N GLY A 109 4.93 -14.52 -15.00
CA GLY A 109 5.88 -15.32 -14.24
C GLY A 109 6.91 -14.48 -13.47
N THR A 110 6.87 -13.16 -13.59
CA THR A 110 7.79 -12.22 -12.91
C THR A 110 7.01 -11.06 -12.27
N THR A 111 6.75 -9.97 -12.98
CA THR A 111 6.23 -8.73 -12.43
C THR A 111 4.72 -8.62 -12.50
N ALA A 112 4.04 -9.36 -13.38
CA ALA A 112 2.61 -9.17 -13.67
C ALA A 112 1.69 -9.26 -12.43
N LEU A 113 2.08 -10.07 -11.44
CA LEU A 113 1.36 -10.18 -10.16
C LEU A 113 2.07 -9.48 -9.00
N ILE A 114 3.40 -9.51 -9.00
CA ILE A 114 4.22 -9.01 -7.89
C ILE A 114 4.25 -7.48 -7.87
N GLU A 115 4.51 -6.84 -9.01
CA GLU A 115 4.71 -5.39 -9.05
C GLU A 115 3.45 -4.60 -8.67
N PRO A 116 2.25 -4.86 -9.24
CA PRO A 116 1.05 -4.13 -8.85
C PRO A 116 0.73 -4.28 -7.37
N LEU A 117 0.82 -5.51 -6.84
CA LEU A 117 0.50 -5.77 -5.43
C LEU A 117 1.51 -5.11 -4.48
N TYR A 118 2.81 -5.13 -4.83
CA TYR A 118 3.84 -4.43 -4.06
C TYR A 118 3.59 -2.92 -4.05
N VAL A 119 3.28 -2.31 -5.20
CA VAL A 119 2.99 -0.88 -5.32
C VAL A 119 1.74 -0.51 -4.55
N ASP A 120 0.67 -1.31 -4.61
CA ASP A 120 -0.56 -1.06 -3.87
C ASP A 120 -0.32 -1.05 -2.36
N VAL A 121 0.41 -2.04 -1.83
CA VAL A 121 0.76 -2.11 -0.41
C VAL A 121 1.66 -0.94 0.01
N LEU A 122 2.64 -0.57 -0.83
CA LEU A 122 3.52 0.56 -0.57
C LEU A 122 2.76 1.89 -0.51
N MET A 123 1.84 2.10 -1.45
CA MET A 123 1.12 3.35 -1.65
C MET A 123 -0.14 3.45 -0.79
N ASN A 124 -0.70 2.35 -0.30
CA ASN A 124 -1.91 2.34 0.51
C ASN A 124 -1.88 1.19 1.54
N PRO A 125 -0.96 1.21 2.53
CA PRO A 125 -0.75 0.08 3.44
C PRO A 125 -1.99 -0.30 4.26
N ASP A 126 -2.91 0.64 4.48
CA ASP A 126 -4.15 0.42 5.22
C ASP A 126 -5.32 -0.03 4.31
N LYS A 127 -5.08 -0.17 2.99
CA LYS A 127 -6.07 -0.49 1.95
C LYS A 127 -7.33 0.37 2.06
N LEU A 128 -7.13 1.67 2.28
CA LEU A 128 -8.22 2.64 2.33
C LEU A 128 -8.89 2.75 0.97
N ASP A 129 -10.19 3.03 1.00
CA ASP A 129 -10.90 3.50 -0.18
C ASP A 129 -10.17 4.75 -0.75
N PRO A 130 -9.97 4.87 -2.07
CA PRO A 130 -9.20 5.96 -2.65
C PRO A 130 -9.72 7.35 -2.26
N ASP A 131 -11.04 7.52 -2.22
CA ASP A 131 -11.65 8.79 -1.82
C ASP A 131 -11.43 9.05 -0.33
N GLU A 132 -11.48 8.01 0.51
CA GLU A 132 -11.16 8.12 1.94
C GLU A 132 -9.68 8.48 2.16
N ALA A 133 -8.76 7.88 1.42
CA ALA A 133 -7.34 8.20 1.50
C ALA A 133 -7.06 9.66 1.10
N LEU A 134 -7.66 10.11 -0.01
CA LEU A 134 -7.51 11.47 -0.51
C LEU A 134 -8.18 12.50 0.41
N ALA A 135 -9.35 12.20 0.96
CA ALA A 135 -10.03 13.03 1.94
C ALA A 135 -9.17 13.24 3.19
N ARG A 136 -8.55 12.16 3.71
CA ARG A 136 -7.61 12.25 4.84
C ARG A 136 -6.39 13.09 4.51
N CYS A 137 -5.83 12.94 3.30
CA CYS A 137 -4.72 13.77 2.85
C CYS A 137 -5.10 15.25 2.82
N PHE A 138 -6.29 15.60 2.32
CA PHE A 138 -6.76 16.99 2.28
C PHE A 138 -6.92 17.59 3.67
N VAL A 139 -7.42 16.81 4.64
CA VAL A 139 -7.48 17.23 6.04
C VAL A 139 -6.07 17.43 6.61
N ALA A 140 -5.15 16.49 6.40
CA ALA A 140 -3.78 16.55 6.89
C ALA A 140 -2.98 17.71 6.30
N ALA A 141 -3.18 18.01 5.01
CA ALA A 141 -2.54 19.13 4.30
C ALA A 141 -3.12 20.51 4.66
N GLY A 142 -4.21 20.54 5.44
CA GLY A 142 -4.93 21.74 5.85
C GLY A 142 -5.74 22.38 4.72
N LEU A 143 -6.08 21.62 3.67
CA LEU A 143 -6.91 22.08 2.55
C LEU A 143 -8.38 22.19 2.96
N VAL A 144 -8.84 21.31 3.84
CA VAL A 144 -10.22 21.25 4.34
C VAL A 144 -10.24 21.03 5.85
N LYS A 145 -11.37 21.31 6.50
CA LYS A 145 -11.53 21.15 7.95
C LYS A 145 -12.25 19.83 8.27
N ALA A 146 -11.76 19.09 9.26
CA ALA A 146 -12.45 17.92 9.78
C ALA A 146 -13.80 18.26 10.47
N PRO A 147 -14.81 17.37 10.43
CA PRO A 147 -14.82 16.09 9.71
C PRO A 147 -14.96 16.30 8.19
N PHE A 148 -14.20 15.53 7.41
CA PHE A 148 -14.25 15.51 5.96
C PHE A 148 -13.86 14.10 5.51
N GLY A 149 -14.75 13.42 4.79
CA GLY A 149 -14.57 12.03 4.36
C GLY A 149 -14.81 11.83 2.87
N ALA A 150 -14.83 10.57 2.43
CA ALA A 150 -14.96 10.20 1.03
C ALA A 150 -16.14 10.86 0.29
N GLN A 151 -17.32 11.01 0.92
CA GLN A 151 -18.46 11.66 0.28
C GLN A 151 -18.25 13.17 0.10
N ASP A 152 -17.70 13.85 1.11
CA ASP A 152 -17.41 15.28 1.02
C ASP A 152 -16.38 15.56 -0.08
N LEU A 153 -15.41 14.65 -0.25
CA LEU A 153 -14.45 14.69 -1.34
C LEU A 153 -15.13 14.56 -2.70
N ARG A 154 -16.02 13.58 -2.89
CA ARG A 154 -16.76 13.43 -4.15
C ARG A 154 -17.57 14.68 -4.47
N ASP A 155 -18.27 15.22 -3.49
CA ASP A 155 -19.06 16.45 -3.66
C ASP A 155 -18.16 17.65 -4.04
N LEU A 156 -16.98 17.76 -3.42
CA LEU A 156 -15.96 18.75 -3.77
C LEU A 156 -15.43 18.58 -5.21
N MET A 157 -15.14 17.34 -5.63
CA MET A 157 -14.66 17.05 -6.98
C MET A 157 -15.72 17.35 -8.03
N THR A 158 -16.98 17.01 -7.78
CA THR A 158 -18.11 17.39 -8.65
C THR A 158 -18.27 18.90 -8.71
N ALA A 159 -18.20 19.61 -7.58
CA ALA A 159 -18.26 21.07 -7.56
C ALA A 159 -17.09 21.73 -8.33
N ALA A 160 -15.91 21.11 -8.33
CA ALA A 160 -14.74 21.55 -9.08
C ALA A 160 -14.80 21.19 -10.58
N GLY A 161 -15.77 20.36 -11.01
CA GLY A 161 -15.81 19.79 -12.36
C GLY A 161 -14.68 18.79 -12.63
N ALA A 162 -14.18 18.13 -11.58
CA ALA A 162 -13.04 17.21 -11.59
C ALA A 162 -13.44 15.74 -11.43
N ASP A 163 -14.74 15.44 -11.32
CA ASP A 163 -15.28 14.07 -11.20
C ASP A 163 -15.33 13.31 -12.54
N GLY A 164 -14.94 13.96 -13.65
CA GLY A 164 -14.95 13.37 -14.99
C GLY A 164 -16.35 13.26 -15.60
N ASP A 165 -17.39 13.71 -14.89
CA ASP A 165 -18.74 13.82 -15.42
C ASP A 165 -18.88 15.13 -16.20
N SER A 166 -19.42 15.03 -17.42
CA SER A 166 -19.74 16.20 -18.25
C SER A 166 -21.16 16.72 -17.99
N SER A 167 -21.81 16.28 -16.91
CA SER A 167 -23.08 16.85 -16.47
C SER A 167 -22.88 18.35 -16.26
N GLY A 168 -23.76 19.17 -16.84
CA GLY A 168 -23.64 20.64 -16.86
C GLY A 168 -23.80 21.32 -15.50
N THR A 169 -23.29 20.70 -14.45
CA THR A 169 -23.17 21.22 -13.09
C THR A 169 -22.30 22.48 -13.14
N PRO A 170 -22.79 23.61 -12.59
CA PRO A 170 -21.97 24.81 -12.49
C PRO A 170 -20.71 24.55 -11.66
N VAL A 171 -19.55 24.87 -12.23
CA VAL A 171 -18.27 24.77 -11.52
C VAL A 171 -18.19 25.88 -10.48
N ASP A 172 -17.88 25.50 -9.23
CA ASP A 172 -17.50 26.42 -8.17
C ASP A 172 -16.02 26.82 -8.34
N PRO A 173 -15.71 28.10 -8.62
CA PRO A 173 -14.33 28.56 -8.79
C PRO A 173 -13.44 28.31 -7.57
N ALA A 174 -13.99 28.37 -6.35
CA ALA A 174 -13.22 28.12 -5.13
C ALA A 174 -12.87 26.64 -4.97
N ALA A 175 -13.81 25.74 -5.31
CA ALA A 175 -13.55 24.31 -5.36
C ALA A 175 -12.50 23.98 -6.41
N GLN A 176 -12.62 24.58 -7.60
CA GLN A 176 -11.66 24.40 -8.70
C GLN A 176 -10.26 24.89 -8.33
N GLU A 177 -10.14 26.04 -7.65
CA GLU A 177 -8.85 26.56 -7.18
C GLU A 177 -8.20 25.62 -6.15
N LEU A 178 -8.98 25.12 -5.19
CA LEU A 178 -8.48 24.19 -4.17
C LEU A 178 -7.99 22.88 -4.79
N VAL A 179 -8.79 22.26 -5.65
CA VAL A 179 -8.46 20.98 -6.30
C VAL A 179 -7.22 21.09 -7.19
N ASN A 180 -6.99 22.25 -7.81
CA ASN A 180 -5.80 22.50 -8.64
C ASN A 180 -4.59 23.04 -7.87
N SER A 181 -4.67 23.16 -6.54
CA SER A 181 -3.54 23.63 -5.72
C SER A 181 -2.38 22.62 -5.70
N GLU A 182 -1.14 23.09 -5.53
CA GLU A 182 0.04 22.23 -5.45
C GLU A 182 -0.07 21.15 -4.36
N LYS A 183 -0.67 21.49 -3.21
CA LYS A 183 -0.91 20.53 -2.12
C LYS A 183 -1.94 19.46 -2.51
N SER A 184 -3.00 19.85 -3.21
CA SER A 184 -4.00 18.91 -3.72
C SER A 184 -3.38 17.95 -4.72
N ILE A 185 -2.55 18.45 -5.65
CA ILE A 185 -1.82 17.63 -6.63
C ILE A 185 -0.92 16.59 -5.92
N LYS A 186 -0.15 17.01 -4.91
CA LYS A 186 0.67 16.08 -4.11
C LYS A 186 -0.19 15.00 -3.43
N CYS A 187 -1.35 15.39 -2.91
CA CYS A 187 -2.29 14.43 -2.34
C CYS A 187 -2.86 13.46 -3.39
N MET A 188 -3.15 13.90 -4.61
CA MET A 188 -3.64 13.03 -5.68
C MET A 188 -2.55 12.07 -6.21
N GLU A 189 -1.30 12.51 -6.24
CA GLU A 189 -0.16 11.68 -6.64
C GLU A 189 0.14 10.56 -5.62
N ASN A 190 0.05 10.88 -4.32
CA ASN A 190 0.27 9.90 -3.26
C ASN A 190 -0.50 10.26 -1.98
N PRO A 191 -1.80 9.87 -1.87
CA PRO A 191 -2.65 10.23 -0.73
C PRO A 191 -2.11 9.77 0.63
N SER A 192 -1.35 8.68 0.64
CA SER A 192 -0.82 8.06 1.87
C SER A 192 0.53 8.61 2.32
N SER A 193 1.18 9.47 1.51
CA SER A 193 2.48 10.07 1.82
C SER A 193 2.41 11.25 2.79
N MET A 194 1.31 12.01 2.79
CA MET A 194 1.18 13.19 3.66
C MET A 194 0.78 12.78 5.08
N GLY A 195 1.76 12.86 5.99
CA GLY A 195 1.66 12.42 7.39
C GLY A 195 2.81 11.49 7.80
N LYS A 196 3.57 10.99 6.82
CA LYS A 196 4.88 10.37 7.01
C LYS A 196 5.92 11.39 6.57
N GLU A 197 6.23 12.37 7.43
CA GLU A 197 7.35 13.27 7.19
C GLU A 197 8.65 12.46 7.06
N GLU A 198 9.51 12.85 6.12
CA GLU A 198 10.90 12.38 5.98
C GLU A 198 11.72 12.61 7.26
#